data_AF-U4UWR4-F1
#
_entry.id   AF-U4UWR4-F1
#
_cell.length_a   1.000
_cell.length_b   1.000
_cell.length_c   1.000
_cell.angle_alpha   90.00
_cell.angle_beta   90.00
_cell.angle_gamma   90.00
#
_symmetry.space_group_name_H-M   'P 1'
#
loop_
_entity.id
_entity.type
_entity.pdbx_description
1 polymer ?
#
loop_
_entity_poly.entity_id
_entity_poly.type
_entity_poly.pdbx_seq_one_letter_code
_entity_poly.pdbx_strand_id
1 'polypeptide(L)' 'MYTPDMLADAFPHMQITVNRAYTATLDEGRGHSGPSALIDFVAKG' A
#
# COMPACT_ATOMS: atom_id res chain seq x y z
N MET A 1 -3.46 8.38 -6.72
CA MET A 1 -2.84 7.07 -6.37
C MET A 1 -1.77 7.36 -5.33
N TYR A 2 -1.78 6.67 -4.19
CA TYR A 2 -0.67 6.80 -3.24
C TYR A 2 0.59 6.18 -3.84
N THR A 3 1.76 6.72 -3.49
CA THR A 3 3.05 6.11 -3.83
C THR A 3 3.80 5.77 -2.54
N PRO A 4 4.74 4.82 -2.59
CA PRO A 4 5.62 4.55 -1.46
C PRO A 4 6.31 5.80 -0.93
N ASP A 5 6.80 6.68 -1.80
CA ASP A 5 7.48 7.93 -1.41
C ASP A 5 6.56 8.86 -0.62
N MET A 6 5.30 9.03 -1.06
CA MET A 6 4.31 9.84 -0.34
C MET A 6 4.06 9.31 1.08
N LEU A 7 4.07 7.98 1.26
CA LEU A 7 3.89 7.37 2.59
C LEU A 7 5.15 7.52 3.45
N ALA A 8 6.34 7.42 2.86
CA ALA A 8 7.59 7.64 3.59
C ALA A 8 7.69 9.09 4.09
N ASP A 9 7.34 10.06 3.25
CA ASP A 9 7.35 11.48 3.58
C ASP A 9 6.31 11.85 4.66
N ALA A 10 5.16 11.16 4.67
CA ALA A 10 4.09 11.41 5.63
C ALA A 10 4.41 10.90 7.05
N PHE A 11 5.30 9.91 7.19
CA PHE A 11 5.65 9.29 8.48
C PHE A 11 7.17 9.36 8.77
N PRO A 12 7.77 10.57 8.80
CA PRO A 12 9.23 10.72 8.85
C PRO A 12 9.86 10.30 10.19
N HIS A 13 9.05 10.14 11.24
CA HIS A 13 9.51 9.77 12.58
C HIS A 13 9.34 8.28 12.89
N MET A 14 8.69 7.52 12.00
CA MET A 14 8.46 6.09 12.20
C MET A 14 9.56 5.27 11.54
N GLN A 15 9.93 4.15 12.16
CA GLN A 15 10.78 3.17 11.52
C GLN A 15 9.95 2.32 10.55
N ILE A 16 10.07 2.63 9.27
CA ILE A 16 9.39 1.88 8.19
C ILE A 16 10.11 0.55 7.97
N THR A 17 9.37 -0.55 8.06
CA THR A 17 9.88 -1.93 7.85
C THR A 17 9.42 -2.52 6.52
N VAL A 18 8.27 -2.08 5.99
CA VAL A 18 7.74 -2.47 4.68
C VAL A 18 7.12 -1.23 4.04
N ASN A 19 7.45 -0.97 2.77
CA ASN A 19 6.80 0.04 1.95
C ASN A 19 6.90 -0.38 0.47
N ARG A 20 5.97 -1.25 0.03
CA ARG A 20 6.06 -1.95 -1.26
C ARG A 20 4.79 -1.76 -2.07
N ALA A 21 4.93 -1.21 -3.26
CA ALA A 21 3.85 -1.19 -4.26
C ALA A 21 3.80 -2.50 -5.06
N TYR A 22 2.60 -2.99 -5.34
CA TYR A 22 2.34 -4.18 -6.16
C TYR A 22 0.95 -4.14 -6.75
N THR A 23 0.67 -5.06 -7.67
CA THR A 23 -0.66 -5.28 -8.23
C THR A 23 -1.16 -6.66 -7.84
N ALA A 24 -2.41 -6.76 -7.41
CA ALA A 24 -3.08 -8.03 -7.16
C ALA A 24 -4.52 -7.98 -7.65
N THR A 25 -5.06 -9.12 -8.05
CA THR A 25 -6.48 -9.24 -8.31
C THR A 25 -7.19 -9.34 -6.97
N LEU A 26 -8.02 -8.36 -6.64
CA LEU A 26 -8.87 -8.42 -5.47
C LEU A 26 -10.24 -8.96 -5.86
N ASP A 27 -10.77 -9.84 -5.03
CA ASP A 27 -12.17 -10.28 -5.11
C ASP A 27 -12.98 -9.45 -4.12
N GLU A 28 -13.71 -8.46 -4.61
CA GLU A 28 -14.55 -7.56 -3.80
C GLU A 28 -16.00 -8.06 -3.71
N GLY A 29 -16.24 -9.32 -4.08
CA GLY A 29 -17.56 -9.94 -4.09
C GLY A 29 -18.29 -9.78 -5.43
N ARG A 30 -19.61 -10.03 -5.41
CA ARG A 30 -20.47 -10.24 -6.60
C ARG A 30 -20.58 -8.99 -7.49
N GLY A 31 -19.54 -8.71 -8.26
CA GLY A 31 -19.52 -7.64 -9.26
C GLY A 31 -18.13 -7.14 -9.63
N HIS A 32 -17.16 -7.14 -8.70
CA HIS A 32 -15.86 -6.51 -8.92
C HIS A 32 -14.73 -7.47 -8.53
N SER A 33 -14.17 -8.13 -9.54
CA SER A 33 -12.87 -8.77 -9.43
C SER A 33 -11.96 -8.16 -10.49
N GLY A 34 -10.92 -7.45 -10.07
CA GLY A 34 -10.08 -6.68 -10.98
C GLY A 34 -8.67 -6.48 -10.46
N PRO A 35 -7.70 -6.22 -11.35
CA PRO A 35 -6.34 -5.87 -10.95
C PRO A 35 -6.36 -4.53 -10.24
N SER A 36 -6.01 -4.56 -8.95
CA SER A 36 -5.91 -3.39 -8.08
C SER A 36 -4.44 -3.09 -7.80
N ALA A 37 -4.11 -1.80 -7.77
CA ALA A 37 -2.80 -1.36 -7.32
C ALA A 37 -2.81 -1.15 -5.80
N LEU A 38 -1.89 -1.82 -5.12
CA LEU A 38 -1.82 -1.93 -3.67
C LEU A 38 -0.45 -1.49 -3.17
N ILE A 39 -0.41 -1.04 -1.92
CA ILE A 39 0.83 -0.73 -1.21
C ILE A 39 0.75 -1.37 0.17
N ASP A 40 1.72 -2.24 0.49
CA ASP A 40 1.92 -2.71 1.85
C ASP A 40 2.81 -1.69 2.57
N PHE A 41 2.32 -1.14 3.68
CA PHE A 41 3.06 -0.20 4.53
C PHE A 41 3.01 -0.66 5.99
N VAL A 42 4.18 -0.93 6.57
CA VAL A 42 4.33 -1.34 7.97
C VAL A 42 5.43 -0.52 8.62
N ALA A 43 5.08 0.22 9.67
CA ALA A 43 6.00 1.06 10.41
C ALA A 43 5.80 0.94 11.92
N LYS A 44 6.87 1.21 12.68
CA LYS A 44 6.88 1.23 14.15
C LYS A 44 7.09 2.66 14.64
N GLY A 45 6.35 3.07 15.66
CA GLY A 45 6.44 4.38 16.33
C GLY A 45 6.83 4.24 17.78
#